data_AF-A0A1W6LKD6-F1
#
_entry.id   AF-A0A1W6LKD6-F1
#
_cell.length_a   1.000
_cell.length_b   1.000
_cell.length_c   1.000
_cell.angle_alpha   90.00
_cell.angle_beta   90.00
_cell.angle_gamma   90.00
#
_symmetry.space_group_name_H-M   'P 1'
#
loop_
_entity.id
_entity.type
_entity.pdbx_description
1 polymer ?
#
loop_
_entity_poly.entity_id
_entity_poly.type
_entity_poly.pdbx_seq_one_letter_code
_entity_poly.pdbx_strand_id
1 'polypeptide(L)' 'MGCFGAEGFETPNLDKMAAEGMRFTDFHVSQSVCSPSRAALMTGCYHPRVGISKALFPHVNRGLKPKEETLGTI' A
#
# COMPACT_ATOMS: atom_id res chain seq x y z
N MET A 1 -12.64 -9.15 -5.54
CA MET A 1 -13.72 -8.14 -5.41
C MET A 1 -14.66 -8.32 -6.58
N GLY A 2 -15.97 -8.20 -6.36
CA GLY A 2 -16.98 -8.38 -7.41
C GLY A 2 -16.76 -7.44 -8.61
N CYS A 3 -16.38 -6.19 -8.34
CA CYS A 3 -16.04 -5.18 -9.35
C CYS A 3 -14.78 -5.49 -10.18
N PHE A 4 -14.05 -6.57 -9.86
CA PHE A 4 -12.93 -7.11 -10.64
C PHE A 4 -13.19 -8.55 -11.14
N GLY A 5 -14.44 -9.02 -11.09
CA GLY A 5 -14.85 -10.33 -11.63
C GLY A 5 -14.65 -11.52 -10.69
N ALA A 6 -14.41 -11.30 -9.38
CA ALA A 6 -14.33 -12.40 -8.43
C ALA A 6 -15.72 -13.00 -8.16
N GLU A 7 -15.83 -14.33 -8.23
CA GLU A 7 -17.04 -15.09 -7.90
C GLU A 7 -16.94 -15.70 -6.50
N GLY A 8 -18.08 -15.91 -5.83
CA GLY A 8 -18.17 -16.60 -4.53
C GLY A 8 -17.85 -15.75 -3.28
N PHE A 9 -17.60 -14.44 -3.43
CA PHE A 9 -17.36 -13.52 -2.32
C PHE A 9 -18.18 -12.25 -2.48
N GLU A 10 -18.94 -11.88 -1.45
CA GLU A 10 -19.70 -10.62 -1.45
C GLU A 10 -18.83 -9.46 -0.96
N THR A 11 -18.66 -8.43 -1.81
CA THR A 11 -17.91 -7.20 -1.48
C THR A 11 -18.73 -5.92 -1.67
N PRO A 12 -19.99 -5.84 -1.18
CA PRO A 12 -20.96 -4.83 -1.60
C PRO A 12 -20.49 -3.38 -1.39
N ASN A 13 -19.75 -3.10 -0.31
CA ASN A 13 -19.23 -1.76 -0.02
C ASN A 13 -18.12 -1.33 -1.00
N LEU A 14 -17.26 -2.27 -1.42
CA LEU A 14 -16.18 -1.99 -2.37
C LEU A 14 -16.72 -1.91 -3.80
N ASP A 15 -17.75 -2.70 -4.11
CA ASP A 15 -18.41 -2.68 -5.41
C ASP A 15 -19.18 -1.36 -5.61
N LYS A 16 -19.88 -0.89 -4.57
CA LYS A 16 -20.51 0.44 -4.57
C LYS A 16 -19.48 1.57 -4.73
N MET A 17 -18.37 1.52 -3.97
CA MET A 17 -17.29 2.49 -4.09
C MET A 17 -16.70 2.55 -5.50
N ALA A 18 -16.56 1.41 -6.18
CA ALA A 18 -16.09 1.34 -7.56
C ALA A 18 -17.11 1.88 -8.57
N ALA A 19 -18.42 1.73 -8.32
CA ALA A 19 -19.49 2.21 -9.19
C ALA A 19 -19.72 3.73 -9.09
N GLU A 20 -19.54 4.30 -7.90
CA GLU A 20 -19.71 5.74 -7.63
C GLU A 20 -18.42 6.54 -7.84
N GLY A 21 -17.27 5.87 -7.96
CA GLY A 21 -15.95 6.48 -8.04
C GLY A 21 -15.15 6.07 -9.27
N MET A 22 -13.83 6.02 -9.11
CA MET A 22 -12.90 5.59 -10.15
C MET A 22 -12.27 4.24 -9.77
N ARG A 23 -12.23 3.33 -10.74
CA ARG A 23 -11.62 2.00 -10.61
C ARG A 23 -10.40 1.91 -11.52
N PHE A 24 -9.23 1.76 -10.94
CA PHE A 24 -8.00 1.53 -11.69
C PHE A 24 -7.90 0.05 -12.10
N THR A 25 -7.64 -0.19 -13.38
CA THR A 25 -7.31 -1.52 -13.91
C THR A 25 -5.80 -1.78 -13.93
N ASP A 26 -5.01 -0.71 -13.79
CA ASP A 26 -3.55 -0.75 -13.79
C ASP A 26 -3.03 0.13 -12.65
N PHE A 27 -2.85 -0.48 -11.47
CA PHE A 27 -2.34 0.18 -10.26
C PHE A 27 -1.18 -0.65 -9.72
N HIS A 28 -0.02 -0.01 -9.57
CA HIS A 28 1.21 -0.69 -9.17
C HIS A 28 1.75 -0.18 -7.83
N VAL A 29 2.44 -1.07 -7.13
CA VAL A 29 3.18 -0.76 -5.91
C VAL A 29 4.67 -0.88 -6.16
N SER A 30 5.47 -0.16 -5.38
CA SER A 30 6.94 -0.15 -5.53
C SER A 30 7.58 -1.52 -5.29
N GLN A 31 6.99 -2.36 -4.42
CA GLN A 31 7.42 -3.73 -4.12
C GLN A 31 6.24 -4.59 -3.65
N SER A 32 6.30 -5.90 -3.92
CA SER A 32 5.29 -6.90 -3.53
C SER A 32 5.42 -7.41 -2.08
N VAL A 33 6.04 -6.63 -1.18
CA VAL A 33 6.24 -6.98 0.23
C VAL A 33 5.69 -5.88 1.13
N CYS A 34 5.07 -6.26 2.24
CA CYS A 34 4.31 -5.36 3.11
C CYS A 34 5.10 -4.13 3.59
N SER A 35 6.26 -4.30 4.21
CA SER A 35 7.06 -3.20 4.76
C SER A 35 7.55 -2.21 3.70
N PRO A 36 8.19 -2.62 2.59
CA PRO A 36 8.63 -1.68 1.56
C PRO A 36 7.47 -1.03 0.80
N SER A 37 6.38 -1.77 0.53
CA SER A 37 5.18 -1.20 -0.10
C SER A 37 4.57 -0.09 0.76
N ARG A 38 4.38 -0.34 2.06
CA ARG A 38 3.84 0.65 3.00
C ARG A 38 4.78 1.84 3.18
N ALA A 39 6.08 1.61 3.27
CA ALA A 39 7.06 2.70 3.36
C ALA A 39 6.98 3.63 2.13
N ALA A 40 6.83 3.05 0.93
CA ALA A 40 6.67 3.83 -0.29
C ALA A 40 5.34 4.59 -0.35
N LEU A 41 4.23 3.94 0.03
CA LEU A 41 2.91 4.58 0.09
C LEU A 41 2.92 5.79 1.04
N MET A 42 3.48 5.63 2.24
CA MET A 42 3.46 6.68 3.25
C MET A 42 4.35 7.85 2.88
N THR A 43 5.51 7.62 2.27
CA THR A 43 6.51 8.67 1.97
C THR A 43 6.46 9.22 0.55
N GLY A 44 5.62 8.66 -0.33
CA GLY A 44 5.59 8.99 -1.75
C GLY A 44 6.88 8.65 -2.50
N CYS A 45 7.78 7.87 -1.90
CA CYS A 45 9.12 7.62 -2.42
C CYS A 45 9.40 6.14 -2.67
N TYR A 46 10.31 5.83 -3.58
CA TYR A 46 10.74 4.45 -3.77
C TYR A 46 11.36 3.87 -2.51
N HIS A 47 10.99 2.63 -2.20
CA HIS A 47 11.40 1.93 -0.99
C HIS A 47 12.95 1.87 -0.76
N PRO A 48 13.84 1.83 -1.79
CA PRO A 48 15.28 1.90 -1.57
C PRO A 48 15.75 3.26 -1.05
N ARG A 49 15.10 4.37 -1.44
CA ARG A 49 15.41 5.73 -0.96
C ARG A 49 15.26 5.81 0.56
N VAL A 50 14.18 5.24 1.08
CA VAL A 50 13.85 5.24 2.50
C VAL A 50 14.45 4.05 3.28
N GLY A 51 15.21 3.19 2.59
CA GLY A 51 16.00 2.11 3.21
C GLY A 51 15.22 0.87 3.65
N ILE A 52 13.96 0.71 3.22
CA ILE A 52 13.13 -0.47 3.53
C ILE A 52 13.07 -1.36 2.28
N SER A 53 13.58 -2.60 2.36
CA SER A 53 13.67 -3.48 1.18
C SER A 53 13.18 -4.91 1.43
N LYS A 54 12.82 -5.22 2.67
CA LYS A 54 12.38 -6.56 3.12
C LYS A 54 11.27 -6.39 4.15
N ALA A 55 10.55 -7.47 4.42
CA ALA A 55 9.62 -7.54 5.55
C ALA A 55 10.38 -7.25 6.86
N LEU A 56 9.85 -6.30 7.64
CA LEU A 56 10.31 -6.04 9.00
C LEU A 56 9.61 -7.01 9.95
N PHE A 57 10.40 -7.70 10.76
CA PHE A 57 9.90 -8.60 11.81
C PHE A 57 9.97 -7.92 13.18
N PRO A 58 9.22 -8.40 14.19
CA PRO A 58 9.16 -7.74 15.51
C PRO A 58 10.52 -7.56 16.22
N HIS A 59 11.50 -8.42 15.94
CA HIS A 59 12.84 -8.37 16.53
C HIS A 59 13.80 -7.41 15.80
N VAL A 60 13.38 -6.82 14.68
CA VAL A 60 14.20 -5.89 13.90
C VAL A 60 14.12 -4.50 14.55
N ASN A 61 15.22 -4.05 15.13
CA ASN A 61 15.33 -2.70 15.69
C ASN A 61 15.64 -1.66 14.61
N ARG A 62 14.84 -1.66 13.54
CA ARG A 62 14.96 -0.76 12.39
C ARG A 62 13.58 -0.54 11.79
N GLY A 63 13.21 0.71 11.58
CA GLY A 63 11.95 1.10 10.94
C GLY A 63 12.16 2.23 9.94
N LEU A 64 11.06 2.88 9.55
CA LEU A 64 11.11 4.14 8.81
C LEU A 64 11.85 5.18 9.66
N LYS A 65 12.73 5.99 9.03
CA LYS A 65 13.49 7.00 9.78
C LYS A 65 12.52 8.07 10.30
N PRO A 66 12.65 8.54 11.55
CA PRO A 66 11.74 9.55 12.12
C PRO A 66 11.70 10.89 11.39
N LYS A 67 12.70 11.16 10.53
CA LYS A 67 12.81 12.39 9.73
C LYS A 67 12.14 12.29 8.36
N GLU A 68 11.62 11.13 7.96
CA GLU A 68 10.87 11.03 6.71
C GLU A 68 9.50 11.69 6.88
N GLU A 69 9.16 12.59 5.95
CA GLU A 69 7.80 13.10 5.83
C GLU A 69 6.88 11.99 5.32
N THR A 70 5.67 11.95 5.85
CA THR A 70 4.65 10.98 5.46
C THR A 70 3.33 11.67 5.14
N LEU A 71 2.41 10.96 4.48
CA LEU A 71 1.03 11.42 4.28
C LEU A 71 0.32 11.84 5.58
N GLY A 72 0.72 11.32 6.74
CA GLY A 72 0.12 11.69 8.03
C GLY A 72 0.78 12.88 8.73
N THR A 73 1.90 13.39 8.20
CA THR A 73 2.62 14.56 8.77
C THR A 73 2.50 15.81 7.91
N ILE A 74 1.90 15.70 6.71
CA ILE A 74 1.59 16.82 5.82
C ILE A 74 0.16 17.31 6.03
#